data_AF-A0A850NB57-F1
#
_entry.id   AF-A0A850NB57-F1
#
_cell.length_a   1.000
_cell.length_b   1.000
_cell.length_c   1.000
_cell.angle_alpha   90.00
_cell.angle_beta   90.00
_cell.angle_gamma   90.00
#
_symmetry.space_group_name_H-M   'P 1'
#
loop_
_entity.id
_entity.type
_entity.pdbx_description
1 polymer ?
#
loop_
_entity_poly.entity_id
_entity_poly.type
_entity_poly.pdbx_seq_one_letter_code
_entity_poly.pdbx_strand_id
1 'polypeptide(L)'
;MASHYEAPIRKPLVVGDKGYHDVTVDIARPVEGKANKQWWIVFSIALVAFLWGLGCIIYTVSTGIGVWGLNRTVNWAWDITNFVWWVGIGHAGTLISAVLLLFRQKWRMAINRSAEAMTIFSVVQAGLFPIIHMGRPWLGYWVLPIPNQFGSLWVNFNSPLLWDVFAISTYLSVSLVFWWTGLLPDFAMIRDRAVKPFQKKIYSLLSFGWTGRAKDWQRFEEVSLVLAGLATPLVLSVHTIVSFDFATSVIPGWHTTIFPPYFVAGAIFSGFAMVNTLLIIMRKVCSLEAYITVQHIELMNIVIMITGSIVGCAYITELFIAWYSGVEYEQYAFLNRATGPYWWAYWSMMTCNVFSPQFMWFKKLRTSIMFSFFISIVVNIGMWFERFVIIVTSLHRDYLPSSWTMFSPTFVDIGIFVGTIGFFFVLFLLYSRTFPVIAQAEVKSILKSSGEKYKKLRDAGQPLYVIPTGVNKTVGYDEPITDDVLMGEPKPVVGDKVGVDELLSAVGTFDSTTETPDDLKKIKGVGPEMERTLNEIGIFTYAQVARMTEREYDLLDSITGRFPGRAQRDDWAGQAKLLNDKK
;
A
#
# COMPACT_ATOMS: atom_id res chain seq x y z
N MET A 1 3.42 29.59 13.33
CA MET A 1 2.87 30.05 12.04
C MET A 1 4.02 30.24 11.05
N ALA A 2 4.19 29.28 10.14
CA ALA A 2 5.00 29.25 8.90
C ALA A 2 4.85 27.80 8.39
N SER A 3 4.67 27.40 7.13
CA SER A 3 4.84 28.06 5.84
C SER A 3 4.17 27.25 4.71
N HIS A 4 3.01 26.62 4.93
CA HIS A 4 2.28 26.00 3.81
C HIS A 4 1.21 26.94 3.26
N TYR A 5 1.64 27.91 2.44
CA TYR A 5 0.74 28.59 1.52
C TYR A 5 0.32 27.59 0.44
N GLU A 6 -0.97 27.23 0.43
CA GLU A 6 -1.56 26.44 -0.64
C GLU A 6 -2.43 27.35 -1.49
N ALA A 7 -2.24 27.32 -2.80
CA ALA A 7 -3.04 28.12 -3.72
C ALA A 7 -4.55 27.81 -3.59
N PRO A 8 -5.42 28.83 -3.46
CA PRO A 8 -6.88 28.64 -3.33
C PRO A 8 -7.53 27.87 -4.49
N ILE A 9 -6.87 27.85 -5.65
CA ILE A 9 -7.34 27.17 -6.87
C ILE A 9 -7.37 25.63 -6.70
N ARG A 10 -6.57 25.08 -5.77
CA ARG A 10 -6.50 23.62 -5.58
C ARG A 10 -7.76 23.10 -4.89
N LYS A 11 -8.47 22.19 -5.55
CA LYS A 11 -9.59 21.45 -4.97
C LYS A 11 -9.14 20.55 -3.80
N PRO A 12 -10.04 20.22 -2.86
CA PRO A 12 -9.72 19.28 -1.79
C PRO A 12 -9.55 17.85 -2.34
N LEU A 13 -8.54 17.14 -1.83
CA LEU A 13 -8.27 15.74 -2.19
C LEU A 13 -9.04 14.76 -1.30
N VAL A 14 -9.38 15.17 -0.07
CA VAL A 14 -10.25 14.41 0.84
C VAL A 14 -11.52 15.22 1.05
N VAL A 15 -12.65 14.62 0.70
CA VAL A 15 -13.98 15.25 0.73
C VAL A 15 -14.70 14.89 2.03
N GLY A 16 -15.53 15.80 2.51
CA GLY A 16 -16.28 15.67 3.75
C GLY A 16 -15.52 16.19 4.97
N ASP A 17 -16.25 16.32 6.08
CA ASP A 17 -15.73 16.84 7.35
C ASP A 17 -14.98 15.76 8.16
N LYS A 18 -13.94 15.18 7.56
CA LYS A 18 -13.20 14.02 8.10
C LYS A 18 -12.01 14.45 8.95
N GLY A 19 -11.90 13.90 10.16
CA GLY A 19 -10.73 13.99 11.03
C GLY A 19 -9.82 12.75 10.95
N TYR A 20 -8.70 12.77 11.67
CA TYR A 20 -7.73 11.66 11.72
C TYR A 20 -8.34 10.31 12.14
N HIS A 21 -9.26 10.36 13.11
CA HIS A 21 -9.99 9.17 13.57
C HIS A 21 -10.85 8.57 12.46
N ASP A 22 -11.62 9.41 11.75
CA ASP A 22 -12.52 8.97 10.67
C ASP A 22 -11.76 8.29 9.54
N VAL A 23 -10.59 8.83 9.16
CA VAL A 23 -9.71 8.20 8.16
C VAL A 23 -9.36 6.77 8.54
N THR A 24 -9.00 6.58 9.81
CA THR A 24 -8.60 5.27 10.33
C THR A 24 -9.79 4.30 10.34
N VAL A 25 -10.95 4.77 10.81
CA VAL A 25 -12.17 3.95 10.89
C VAL A 25 -12.67 3.56 9.51
N ASP A 26 -12.72 4.50 8.57
CA ASP A 26 -13.22 4.22 7.22
C ASP A 26 -12.34 3.23 6.46
N ILE A 27 -11.00 3.35 6.58
CA ILE A 27 -10.05 2.46 5.89
C ILE A 27 -9.94 1.09 6.59
N ALA A 28 -10.07 1.02 7.92
CA ALA A 28 -10.03 -0.23 8.66
C ALA A 28 -11.35 -1.02 8.58
N ARG A 29 -12.49 -0.36 8.36
CA ARG A 29 -13.82 -0.99 8.33
C ARG A 29 -13.92 -2.18 7.36
N PRO A 30 -13.42 -2.12 6.11
CA PRO A 30 -13.38 -3.30 5.24
C PRO A 30 -12.56 -4.46 5.82
N VAL A 31 -11.47 -4.19 6.52
CA VAL A 31 -10.60 -5.23 7.09
C VAL A 31 -11.21 -5.87 8.34
N GLU A 32 -11.83 -5.07 9.20
CA GLU A 32 -12.42 -5.51 10.48
C GLU A 32 -13.79 -6.20 10.32
N GLY A 33 -14.59 -5.76 9.34
CA GLY A 33 -15.95 -6.24 9.12
C GLY A 33 -16.02 -7.63 8.47
N LYS A 34 -17.23 -8.21 8.39
CA LYS A 34 -17.49 -9.41 7.56
C LYS A 34 -17.61 -9.04 6.08
N ALA A 35 -17.22 -9.95 5.19
CA ALA A 35 -17.43 -9.77 3.75
C ALA A 35 -18.93 -9.76 3.42
N ASN A 36 -19.34 -8.86 2.53
CA ASN A 36 -20.72 -8.80 2.06
C ASN A 36 -21.03 -9.93 1.05
N LYS A 37 -22.32 -10.15 0.75
CA LYS A 37 -22.74 -11.18 -0.21
C LYS A 37 -22.16 -10.95 -1.62
N GLN A 38 -22.06 -9.69 -2.04
CA GLN A 38 -21.50 -9.32 -3.35
C GLN A 38 -20.04 -9.74 -3.50
N TRP A 39 -19.23 -9.55 -2.46
CA TRP A 39 -17.84 -9.98 -2.46
C TRP A 39 -17.72 -11.50 -2.64
N TRP A 40 -18.53 -12.28 -1.93
CA TRP A 40 -18.53 -13.75 -2.09
C TRP A 40 -18.93 -14.18 -3.50
N ILE A 41 -19.92 -13.53 -4.12
CA ILE A 41 -20.32 -13.82 -5.51
C ILE A 41 -19.14 -13.57 -6.46
N VAL A 42 -18.51 -12.39 -6.40
CA VAL A 42 -17.40 -12.05 -7.28
C VAL A 42 -16.18 -12.93 -7.01
N PHE A 43 -15.90 -13.22 -5.74
CA PHE A 43 -14.81 -14.13 -5.35
C PHE A 43 -15.02 -15.54 -5.89
N SER A 44 -16.25 -16.09 -5.79
CA SER A 44 -16.56 -17.41 -6.35
C SER A 44 -16.43 -17.45 -7.87
N ILE A 45 -16.85 -16.40 -8.59
CA ILE A 45 -16.69 -16.32 -10.04
C ILE A 45 -15.19 -16.30 -10.41
N ALA A 46 -14.41 -15.45 -9.74
CA ALA A 46 -12.96 -15.37 -9.96
C ALA A 46 -12.25 -16.68 -9.63
N LEU A 47 -12.67 -17.36 -8.56
CA LEU A 47 -12.13 -18.65 -8.14
C LEU A 47 -12.45 -19.76 -9.16
N VAL A 48 -13.66 -19.82 -9.69
CA VAL A 48 -14.02 -20.79 -10.73
C VAL A 48 -13.20 -20.56 -12.00
N ALA A 49 -13.05 -19.31 -12.43
CA ALA A 49 -12.20 -18.97 -13.58
C ALA A 49 -10.74 -19.37 -13.33
N PHE A 50 -10.19 -19.09 -12.14
CA PHE A 50 -8.85 -19.50 -11.75
C PHE A 50 -8.67 -21.03 -11.78
N LEU A 51 -9.60 -21.78 -11.17
CA LEU A 51 -9.52 -23.24 -11.13
C LEU A 51 -9.62 -23.87 -12.52
N TRP A 52 -10.44 -23.30 -13.41
CA TRP A 52 -10.49 -23.72 -14.81
C TRP A 52 -9.17 -23.48 -15.53
N GLY A 53 -8.57 -22.30 -15.35
CA GLY A 53 -7.24 -21.98 -15.87
C GLY A 53 -6.15 -22.89 -15.34
N LEU A 54 -6.16 -23.18 -14.04
CA LEU A 54 -5.22 -24.12 -13.41
C LEU A 54 -5.36 -25.53 -14.01
N GLY A 55 -6.59 -25.98 -14.26
CA GLY A 55 -6.84 -27.23 -14.98
C GLY A 55 -6.24 -27.23 -16.40
N CYS A 56 -6.38 -26.12 -17.13
CA CYS A 56 -5.79 -25.96 -18.47
C CYS A 56 -4.24 -25.96 -18.43
N ILE A 57 -3.63 -25.33 -17.41
CA ILE A 57 -2.18 -25.35 -17.20
C ILE A 57 -1.70 -26.78 -16.92
N ILE A 58 -2.36 -27.49 -15.98
CA ILE A 58 -2.01 -28.88 -15.64
C ILE A 58 -2.12 -29.77 -16.88
N TYR A 59 -3.17 -29.60 -17.68
CA TYR A 59 -3.36 -30.34 -18.93
C TYR A 59 -2.27 -30.06 -19.97
N THR A 60 -1.86 -28.79 -20.11
CA THR A 60 -0.77 -28.39 -21.01
C THR A 60 0.56 -29.02 -20.57
N VAL A 61 0.89 -28.95 -19.29
CA VAL A 61 2.16 -29.47 -18.76
C VAL A 61 2.21 -31.00 -18.84
N SER A 62 1.09 -31.70 -18.66
CA SER A 62 1.04 -33.17 -18.70
C SER A 62 1.00 -33.75 -20.12
N THR A 63 0.38 -33.03 -21.07
CA THR A 63 0.19 -33.52 -22.46
C THR A 63 1.23 -32.96 -23.43
N GLY A 64 1.72 -31.76 -23.17
CA GLY A 64 2.70 -31.04 -23.99
C GLY A 64 2.15 -29.76 -24.63
N ILE A 65 3.07 -28.90 -25.08
CA ILE A 65 2.76 -27.56 -25.60
C ILE A 65 1.93 -27.57 -26.90
N GLY A 66 1.90 -28.69 -27.62
CA GLY A 66 1.13 -28.86 -28.85
C GLY A 66 -0.39 -28.85 -28.66
N VAL A 67 -0.86 -28.76 -27.41
CA VAL A 67 -2.27 -28.52 -27.08
C VAL A 67 -2.69 -27.07 -27.40
N TRP A 68 -1.74 -26.14 -27.41
CA TRP A 68 -1.99 -24.75 -27.80
C TRP A 68 -2.16 -24.62 -29.31
N GLY A 69 -2.76 -23.53 -29.77
CA GLY A 69 -2.96 -23.22 -31.19
C GLY A 69 -1.70 -22.83 -31.95
N LEU A 70 -0.52 -23.03 -31.35
CA LEU A 70 0.76 -22.69 -31.94
C LEU A 70 1.07 -23.58 -33.14
N ASN A 71 1.87 -23.06 -34.06
CA ASN A 71 2.38 -23.82 -35.20
C ASN A 71 3.88 -23.57 -35.38
N ARG A 72 4.49 -24.17 -36.42
CA ARG A 72 5.94 -24.07 -36.63
C ARG A 72 6.40 -22.67 -37.05
N THR A 73 5.52 -21.88 -37.64
CA THR A 73 5.81 -20.51 -38.09
C THR A 73 5.45 -19.51 -36.98
N VAL A 74 4.21 -19.56 -36.51
CA VAL A 74 3.70 -18.78 -35.37
C VAL A 74 3.89 -19.61 -34.11
N ASN A 75 5.13 -19.58 -33.61
CA ASN A 75 5.55 -20.27 -32.40
C ASN A 75 5.28 -19.47 -31.11
N TRP A 76 5.01 -18.17 -31.22
CA TRP A 76 4.52 -17.30 -30.14
C TRP A 76 3.23 -16.62 -30.57
N ALA A 77 2.25 -16.62 -29.67
CA ALA A 77 0.97 -15.97 -29.88
C ALA A 77 0.39 -15.50 -28.55
N TRP A 78 -0.66 -16.16 -28.04
CA TRP A 78 -1.38 -15.73 -26.83
C TRP A 78 -0.54 -15.79 -25.57
N ASP A 79 0.39 -16.73 -25.49
CA ASP A 79 1.34 -16.88 -24.40
C ASP A 79 2.19 -15.63 -24.17
N ILE A 80 2.97 -15.22 -25.17
CA ILE A 80 3.82 -14.04 -25.07
C ILE A 80 2.98 -12.75 -25.14
N THR A 81 1.87 -12.74 -25.86
CA THR A 81 0.92 -11.61 -25.85
C THR A 81 0.45 -11.31 -24.42
N ASN A 82 -0.01 -12.35 -23.71
CA ASN A 82 -0.52 -12.21 -22.34
C ASN A 82 0.61 -11.90 -21.35
N PHE A 83 1.78 -12.51 -21.53
CA PHE A 83 2.98 -12.18 -20.77
C PHE A 83 3.26 -10.67 -20.79
N VAL A 84 3.48 -10.10 -21.98
CA VAL A 84 3.82 -8.67 -22.12
C VAL A 84 2.68 -7.79 -21.64
N TRP A 85 1.42 -8.19 -21.87
CA TRP A 85 0.25 -7.45 -21.41
C TRP A 85 0.18 -7.38 -19.87
N TRP A 86 0.39 -8.51 -19.17
CA TRP A 86 0.43 -8.56 -17.71
C TRP A 86 1.65 -7.82 -17.13
N VAL A 87 2.83 -7.91 -17.75
CA VAL A 87 3.95 -7.06 -17.34
C VAL A 87 3.55 -5.59 -17.48
N GLY A 88 2.95 -5.22 -18.62
CA GLY A 88 2.56 -3.84 -18.95
C GLY A 88 1.60 -3.23 -17.93
N ILE A 89 0.56 -3.98 -17.56
CA ILE A 89 -0.38 -3.58 -16.50
C ILE A 89 0.35 -3.32 -15.18
N GLY A 90 1.34 -4.16 -14.86
CA GLY A 90 2.11 -4.06 -13.62
C GLY A 90 2.83 -2.71 -13.47
N HIS A 91 3.31 -2.11 -14.55
CA HIS A 91 4.15 -0.90 -14.50
C HIS A 91 3.47 0.32 -13.89
N ALA A 92 2.16 0.50 -14.09
CA ALA A 92 1.49 1.70 -13.63
C ALA A 92 1.50 1.83 -12.11
N GLY A 93 1.45 0.73 -11.35
CA GLY A 93 1.46 0.81 -9.89
C GLY A 93 2.77 1.35 -9.34
N THR A 94 3.89 0.81 -9.80
CA THR A 94 5.22 1.32 -9.45
C THR A 94 5.47 2.74 -9.95
N LEU A 95 4.92 3.13 -11.10
CA LEU A 95 5.00 4.52 -11.56
C LEU A 95 4.21 5.46 -10.65
N ILE A 96 2.97 5.09 -10.29
CA ILE A 96 2.13 5.86 -9.36
C ILE A 96 2.82 6.03 -8.00
N SER A 97 3.53 5.03 -7.52
CA SER A 97 4.15 5.09 -6.20
C SER A 97 5.56 5.69 -6.19
N ALA A 98 6.36 5.47 -7.22
CA ALA A 98 7.73 5.97 -7.29
C ALA A 98 7.81 7.32 -8.02
N VAL A 99 7.37 7.39 -9.27
CA VAL A 99 7.52 8.59 -10.11
C VAL A 99 6.70 9.76 -9.58
N LEU A 100 5.45 9.52 -9.19
CA LEU A 100 4.63 10.59 -8.59
C LEU A 100 5.14 11.01 -7.20
N LEU A 101 5.82 10.13 -6.46
CA LEU A 101 6.50 10.51 -5.22
C LEU A 101 7.67 11.45 -5.50
N LEU A 102 8.49 11.16 -6.52
CA LEU A 102 9.59 12.03 -6.95
C LEU A 102 9.08 13.41 -7.41
N PHE A 103 7.96 13.45 -8.14
CA PHE A 103 7.28 14.71 -8.51
C PHE A 103 6.47 15.35 -7.38
N ARG A 104 6.51 14.79 -6.16
CA ARG A 104 5.81 15.28 -4.96
C ARG A 104 4.31 15.49 -5.18
N GLN A 105 3.68 14.65 -5.99
CA GLN A 105 2.26 14.74 -6.32
C GLN A 105 1.41 14.17 -5.19
N LYS A 106 0.66 15.05 -4.49
CA LYS A 106 -0.11 14.67 -3.29
C LYS A 106 -1.34 13.79 -3.56
N TRP A 107 -1.86 13.76 -4.79
CA TRP A 107 -3.03 12.95 -5.14
C TRP A 107 -2.72 11.45 -5.20
N ARG A 108 -1.45 11.05 -5.30
CA ARG A 108 -1.06 9.63 -5.30
C ARG A 108 -1.42 8.91 -3.98
N MET A 109 -1.51 9.65 -2.87
CA MET A 109 -1.60 9.10 -1.50
C MET A 109 -2.89 8.30 -1.26
N ALA A 110 -3.94 8.55 -2.05
CA ALA A 110 -5.20 7.83 -1.97
C ALA A 110 -5.23 6.54 -2.82
N ILE A 111 -4.26 6.35 -3.72
CA ILE A 111 -4.29 5.31 -4.76
C ILE A 111 -3.08 4.37 -4.73
N ASN A 112 -1.97 4.80 -4.15
CA ASN A 112 -0.68 4.11 -4.19
C ASN A 112 -0.74 2.64 -3.74
N ARG A 113 -1.38 2.33 -2.60
CA ARG A 113 -1.42 0.95 -2.06
C ARG A 113 -2.14 -0.02 -2.97
N SER A 114 -3.29 0.39 -3.51
CA SER A 114 -4.05 -0.40 -4.46
C SER A 114 -3.30 -0.58 -5.78
N ALA A 115 -2.56 0.44 -6.20
CA ALA A 115 -1.76 0.40 -7.42
C ALA A 115 -0.52 -0.51 -7.26
N GLU A 116 0.18 -0.44 -6.12
CA GLU A 116 1.30 -1.35 -5.78
C GLU A 116 0.84 -2.82 -5.69
N ALA A 117 -0.30 -3.08 -5.05
CA ALA A 117 -0.87 -4.41 -4.99
C ALA A 117 -1.23 -4.95 -6.39
N MET A 118 -1.79 -4.10 -7.25
CA MET A 118 -2.02 -4.44 -8.66
C MET A 118 -0.72 -4.84 -9.36
N THR A 119 0.38 -4.08 -9.17
CA THR A 119 1.69 -4.44 -9.74
C THR A 119 2.11 -5.85 -9.35
N ILE A 120 2.11 -6.16 -8.05
CA ILE A 120 2.61 -7.44 -7.56
C ILE A 120 1.78 -8.60 -8.13
N PHE A 121 0.45 -8.48 -8.08
CA PHE A 121 -0.43 -9.56 -8.58
C PHE A 121 -0.34 -9.72 -10.09
N SER A 122 -0.17 -8.61 -10.83
CA SER A 122 0.03 -8.60 -12.28
C SER A 122 1.36 -9.25 -12.67
N VAL A 123 2.44 -8.94 -11.97
CA VAL A 123 3.78 -9.52 -12.21
C VAL A 123 3.80 -11.01 -11.88
N VAL A 124 3.06 -11.45 -10.85
CA VAL A 124 2.87 -12.89 -10.60
C VAL A 124 2.16 -13.57 -11.76
N GLN A 125 1.14 -12.94 -12.36
CA GLN A 125 0.50 -13.50 -13.58
C GLN A 125 1.47 -13.56 -14.75
N ALA A 126 2.22 -12.48 -14.97
CA ALA A 126 3.22 -12.41 -16.03
C ALA A 126 4.27 -13.52 -15.85
N GLY A 127 4.80 -13.70 -14.64
CA GLY A 127 5.83 -14.69 -14.34
C GLY A 127 5.41 -16.15 -14.55
N LEU A 128 4.10 -16.43 -14.66
CA LEU A 128 3.62 -17.77 -15.02
C LEU A 128 3.93 -18.10 -16.48
N PHE A 129 3.80 -17.13 -17.40
CA PHE A 129 3.92 -17.38 -18.84
C PHE A 129 5.31 -17.89 -19.26
N PRO A 130 6.43 -17.28 -18.84
CA PRO A 130 7.78 -17.80 -19.10
C PRO A 130 7.99 -19.26 -18.68
N ILE A 131 7.26 -19.74 -17.67
CA ILE A 131 7.38 -21.11 -17.17
C ILE A 131 6.47 -22.05 -17.96
N ILE A 132 5.19 -21.70 -18.14
CA ILE A 132 4.21 -22.60 -18.77
C ILE A 132 4.38 -22.71 -20.29
N HIS A 133 5.00 -21.72 -20.94
CA HIS A 133 5.29 -21.80 -22.38
C HIS A 133 6.52 -22.70 -22.68
N MET A 134 7.27 -23.11 -21.66
CA MET A 134 8.42 -24.01 -21.86
C MET A 134 7.94 -25.40 -22.28
N GLY A 135 8.60 -25.99 -23.27
CA GLY A 135 8.37 -27.40 -23.62
C GLY A 135 8.80 -28.38 -22.51
N ARG A 136 9.69 -27.96 -21.60
CA ARG A 136 10.16 -28.74 -20.44
C ARG A 136 10.28 -27.87 -19.19
N PRO A 137 9.16 -27.49 -18.53
CA PRO A 137 9.17 -26.55 -17.41
C PRO A 137 10.02 -27.02 -16.21
N TRP A 138 10.14 -28.32 -15.99
CA TRP A 138 10.98 -28.88 -14.91
C TRP A 138 12.49 -28.62 -15.06
N LEU A 139 12.94 -28.21 -16.26
CA LEU A 139 14.31 -27.77 -16.51
C LEU A 139 14.48 -26.25 -16.40
N GLY A 140 13.45 -25.48 -16.00
CA GLY A 140 13.49 -24.03 -15.97
C GLY A 140 14.62 -23.44 -15.09
N TYR A 141 15.12 -24.20 -14.11
CA TYR A 141 16.24 -23.78 -13.28
C TYR A 141 17.57 -23.59 -14.04
N TRP A 142 17.72 -24.18 -15.24
CA TRP A 142 18.91 -24.03 -16.09
C TRP A 142 19.11 -22.62 -16.63
N VAL A 143 18.08 -21.78 -16.58
CA VAL A 143 18.17 -20.38 -16.99
C VAL A 143 18.91 -19.54 -15.94
N LEU A 144 19.07 -20.05 -14.71
CA LEU A 144 19.82 -19.36 -13.67
C LEU A 144 21.33 -19.68 -13.79
N PRO A 145 22.22 -18.68 -13.60
CA PRO A 145 23.67 -18.88 -13.65
C PRO A 145 24.17 -19.57 -12.37
N ILE A 146 23.86 -20.86 -12.22
CA ILE A 146 24.21 -21.66 -11.04
C ILE A 146 25.41 -22.56 -11.37
N PRO A 147 26.44 -22.62 -10.49
CA PRO A 147 27.50 -23.60 -10.61
C PRO A 147 26.94 -25.02 -10.65
N ASN A 148 27.37 -25.82 -11.64
CA ASN A 148 26.81 -27.15 -11.89
C ASN A 148 27.91 -28.20 -12.09
N GLN A 149 27.49 -29.48 -12.07
CA GLN A 149 28.38 -30.64 -12.17
C GLN A 149 28.98 -30.81 -13.58
N PHE A 150 28.51 -30.05 -14.57
CA PHE A 150 28.98 -30.13 -15.96
C PHE A 150 30.17 -29.19 -16.23
N GLY A 151 30.84 -28.72 -15.18
CA GLY A 151 32.07 -27.94 -15.28
C GLY A 151 31.81 -26.49 -15.70
N SER A 152 32.22 -26.14 -16.91
CA SER A 152 32.16 -24.76 -17.45
C SER A 152 30.87 -24.44 -18.21
N LEU A 153 29.81 -25.23 -18.03
CA LEU A 153 28.53 -24.95 -18.68
C LEU A 153 27.83 -23.76 -17.98
N TRP A 154 27.61 -22.68 -18.72
CA TRP A 154 26.94 -21.47 -18.25
C TRP A 154 25.88 -20.99 -19.24
N VAL A 155 25.01 -20.10 -18.78
CA VAL A 155 23.98 -19.45 -19.60
C VAL A 155 24.59 -18.41 -20.56
N ASN A 156 23.90 -18.13 -21.67
CA ASN A 156 24.30 -17.10 -22.62
C ASN A 156 23.70 -15.74 -22.25
N PHE A 157 24.56 -14.82 -21.80
CA PHE A 157 24.18 -13.45 -21.41
C PHE A 157 23.82 -12.53 -22.58
N ASN A 158 23.91 -12.97 -23.83
CA ASN A 158 23.49 -12.18 -24.99
C ASN A 158 22.01 -12.35 -25.36
N SER A 159 21.28 -13.25 -24.69
CA SER A 159 19.87 -13.52 -24.99
C SER A 159 18.94 -12.57 -24.22
N PRO A 160 18.09 -11.78 -24.90
CA PRO A 160 17.08 -10.95 -24.25
C PRO A 160 16.13 -11.73 -23.33
N LEU A 161 15.76 -12.96 -23.70
CA LEU A 161 14.94 -13.84 -22.85
C LEU A 161 15.58 -14.16 -21.49
N LEU A 162 16.92 -14.19 -21.41
CA LEU A 162 17.61 -14.34 -20.13
C LEU A 162 17.53 -13.05 -19.31
N TRP A 163 17.64 -11.89 -19.96
CA TRP A 163 17.50 -10.59 -19.32
C TRP A 163 16.11 -10.42 -18.72
N ASP A 164 15.07 -10.96 -19.37
CA ASP A 164 13.70 -11.00 -18.86
C ASP A 164 13.59 -11.69 -17.50
N VAL A 165 14.29 -12.82 -17.30
CA VAL A 165 14.33 -13.51 -16.01
C VAL A 165 14.90 -12.60 -14.92
N PHE A 166 15.99 -11.89 -15.20
CA PHE A 166 16.58 -10.94 -14.26
C PHE A 166 15.69 -9.71 -14.04
N ALA A 167 15.11 -9.16 -15.11
CA ALA A 167 14.26 -7.99 -15.07
C ALA A 167 13.02 -8.24 -14.21
N ILE A 168 12.29 -9.32 -14.47
CA ILE A 168 11.05 -9.65 -13.75
C ILE A 168 11.31 -10.06 -12.31
N SER A 169 12.32 -10.89 -12.05
CA SER A 169 12.67 -11.29 -10.68
C SER A 169 13.09 -10.10 -9.82
N THR A 170 13.92 -9.20 -10.37
CA THR A 170 14.32 -7.96 -9.71
C THR A 170 13.13 -7.03 -9.53
N TYR A 171 12.28 -6.89 -10.55
CA TYR A 171 11.09 -6.06 -10.49
C TYR A 171 10.10 -6.51 -9.41
N LEU A 172 9.81 -7.82 -9.34
CA LEU A 172 8.95 -8.39 -8.32
C LEU A 172 9.55 -8.20 -6.92
N SER A 173 10.86 -8.46 -6.76
CA SER A 173 11.54 -8.37 -5.46
C SER A 173 11.55 -6.92 -4.95
N VAL A 174 11.95 -5.96 -5.79
CA VAL A 174 11.97 -4.54 -5.42
C VAL A 174 10.56 -4.02 -5.14
N SER A 175 9.58 -4.39 -5.97
CA SER A 175 8.18 -3.97 -5.79
C SER A 175 7.59 -4.54 -4.50
N LEU A 176 7.87 -5.80 -4.17
CA LEU A 176 7.42 -6.44 -2.94
C LEU A 176 8.01 -5.75 -1.71
N VAL A 177 9.33 -5.49 -1.71
CA VAL A 177 10.00 -4.78 -0.61
C VAL A 177 9.44 -3.37 -0.47
N PHE A 178 9.30 -2.63 -1.58
CA PHE A 178 8.79 -1.27 -1.57
C PHE A 178 7.36 -1.17 -1.03
N TRP A 179 6.47 -2.04 -1.50
CA TRP A 179 5.09 -2.15 -1.03
C TRP A 179 5.02 -2.55 0.45
N TRP A 180 5.79 -3.57 0.83
CA TRP A 180 5.84 -4.08 2.20
C TRP A 180 6.35 -3.02 3.20
N THR A 181 7.45 -2.35 2.88
CA THR A 181 7.98 -1.26 3.71
C THR A 181 6.91 -0.21 3.93
N GLY A 182 6.21 0.20 2.86
CA GLY A 182 5.11 1.15 2.95
C GLY A 182 3.95 0.71 3.86
N LEU A 183 3.66 -0.60 3.94
CA LEU A 183 2.58 -1.14 4.75
C LEU A 183 2.90 -1.23 6.25
N LEU A 184 4.16 -1.10 6.67
CA LEU A 184 4.57 -1.24 8.09
C LEU A 184 3.74 -0.37 9.05
N PRO A 185 3.54 0.95 8.80
CA PRO A 185 2.74 1.78 9.69
C PRO A 185 1.25 1.41 9.65
N ASP A 186 0.76 0.98 8.49
CA ASP A 186 -0.65 0.64 8.32
C ASP A 186 -1.00 -0.68 9.04
N PHE A 187 -0.10 -1.68 9.02
CA PHE A 187 -0.24 -2.91 9.80
C PHE A 187 -0.18 -2.66 11.30
N ALA A 188 0.68 -1.74 11.76
CA ALA A 188 0.73 -1.36 13.16
C ALA A 188 -0.63 -0.79 13.63
N MET A 189 -1.26 0.07 12.82
CA MET A 189 -2.58 0.62 13.13
C MET A 189 -3.67 -0.47 13.19
N ILE A 190 -3.62 -1.48 12.31
CA ILE A 190 -4.58 -2.60 12.33
C ILE A 190 -4.30 -3.52 13.52
N ARG A 191 -3.03 -3.81 13.84
CA ARG A 191 -2.61 -4.59 15.02
C ARG A 191 -3.19 -4.02 16.30
N ASP A 192 -3.13 -2.70 16.46
CA ASP A 192 -3.59 -2.02 17.68
C ASP A 192 -5.12 -1.99 17.79
N ARG A 193 -5.83 -2.13 16.67
CA ARG A 193 -7.29 -2.25 16.61
C ARG A 193 -7.81 -3.70 16.63
N ALA A 194 -6.96 -4.68 16.35
CA ALA A 194 -7.35 -6.08 16.25
C ALA A 194 -7.82 -6.64 17.61
N VAL A 195 -9.11 -7.00 17.69
CA VAL A 195 -9.71 -7.58 18.90
C VAL A 195 -9.35 -9.06 19.07
N LYS A 196 -9.27 -9.81 17.97
CA LYS A 196 -9.01 -11.26 18.02
C LYS A 196 -7.52 -11.53 18.24
N PRO A 197 -7.14 -12.41 19.18
CA PRO A 197 -5.73 -12.67 19.51
C PRO A 197 -4.94 -13.23 18.32
N PHE A 198 -5.57 -14.07 17.50
CA PHE A 198 -4.94 -14.63 16.29
C PHE A 198 -4.61 -13.54 15.26
N GLN A 199 -5.57 -12.65 14.95
CA GLN A 199 -5.36 -11.55 14.02
C GLN A 199 -4.31 -10.57 14.55
N LYS A 200 -4.36 -10.26 15.85
CA LYS A 200 -3.36 -9.40 16.50
C LYS A 200 -1.96 -9.99 16.40
N LYS A 201 -1.79 -11.31 16.57
CA LYS A 201 -0.50 -12.00 16.41
C LYS A 201 0.03 -11.90 14.97
N ILE A 202 -0.84 -12.11 13.97
CA ILE A 202 -0.48 -11.96 12.55
C ILE A 202 -0.02 -10.52 12.28
N TYR A 203 -0.85 -9.51 12.56
CA TYR A 203 -0.48 -8.12 12.28
C TYR A 203 0.71 -7.64 13.12
N SER A 204 0.92 -8.20 14.32
CA SER A 204 2.15 -7.96 15.09
C SER A 204 3.39 -8.42 14.33
N LEU A 205 3.35 -9.64 13.78
CA LEU A 205 4.43 -10.18 12.95
C LEU A 205 4.62 -9.35 11.67
N LEU A 206 3.52 -9.02 10.96
CA LEU A 206 3.60 -8.24 9.71
C LEU A 206 4.08 -6.80 9.94
N SER A 207 3.81 -6.20 11.11
CA SER A 207 4.23 -4.83 11.44
C SER A 207 5.71 -4.70 11.83
N PHE A 208 6.46 -5.80 11.95
CA PHE A 208 7.86 -5.80 12.45
C PHE A 208 8.08 -4.95 13.71
N GLY A 209 7.12 -4.97 14.63
CA GLY A 209 7.22 -4.21 15.88
C GLY A 209 7.20 -2.70 15.70
N TRP A 210 6.69 -2.18 14.58
CA TRP A 210 6.60 -0.75 14.33
C TRP A 210 5.89 0.01 15.47
N THR A 211 6.58 1.01 16.03
CA THR A 211 6.11 1.84 17.15
C THR A 211 5.76 3.26 16.74
N GLY A 212 6.31 3.76 15.63
CA GLY A 212 6.05 5.10 15.12
C GLY A 212 6.84 6.21 15.81
N ARG A 213 8.04 5.90 16.33
CA ARG A 213 8.95 6.91 16.90
C ARG A 213 9.46 7.87 15.82
N ALA A 214 9.92 9.05 16.22
CA ALA A 214 10.48 10.03 15.28
C ALA A 214 11.64 9.46 14.44
N LYS A 215 12.52 8.65 15.05
CA LYS A 215 13.61 7.96 14.34
C LYS A 215 13.10 6.97 13.29
N ASP A 216 12.01 6.24 13.59
CA ASP A 216 11.41 5.27 12.66
C ASP A 216 10.88 6.00 11.42
N TRP A 217 10.18 7.13 11.62
CA TRP A 217 9.66 7.97 10.54
C TRP A 217 10.76 8.58 9.68
N GLN A 218 11.81 9.12 10.30
CA GLN A 218 12.95 9.68 9.56
C GLN A 218 13.56 8.63 8.62
N ARG A 219 13.83 7.42 9.13
CA ARG A 219 14.41 6.33 8.33
C ARG A 219 13.43 5.81 7.28
N PHE A 220 12.15 5.73 7.60
CA PHE A 220 11.12 5.31 6.66
C PHE A 220 11.01 6.26 5.46
N GLU A 221 11.07 7.56 5.68
CA GLU A 221 11.05 8.56 4.60
C GLU A 221 12.32 8.47 3.73
N GLU A 222 13.50 8.34 4.34
CA GLU A 222 14.78 8.15 3.63
C GLU A 222 14.73 6.89 2.74
N VAL A 223 14.34 5.75 3.30
CA VAL A 223 14.25 4.47 2.56
C VAL A 223 13.20 4.55 1.45
N SER A 224 12.04 5.13 1.71
CA SER A 224 10.99 5.28 0.70
C SER A 224 11.45 6.13 -0.49
N LEU A 225 12.20 7.20 -0.23
CA LEU A 225 12.74 8.05 -1.29
C LEU A 225 13.83 7.34 -2.10
N VAL A 226 14.73 6.60 -1.44
CA VAL A 226 15.76 5.79 -2.12
C VAL A 226 15.12 4.71 -2.98
N LEU A 227 14.15 3.96 -2.44
CA LEU A 227 13.46 2.92 -3.18
C LEU A 227 12.68 3.49 -4.38
N ALA A 228 12.06 4.67 -4.26
CA ALA A 228 11.43 5.33 -5.39
C ALA A 228 12.43 5.79 -6.46
N GLY A 229 13.61 6.26 -6.04
CA GLY A 229 14.72 6.58 -6.92
C GLY A 229 15.24 5.36 -7.68
N LEU A 230 15.31 4.19 -7.04
CA LEU A 230 15.74 2.93 -7.66
C LEU A 230 14.65 2.29 -8.52
N ALA A 231 13.39 2.34 -8.08
CA ALA A 231 12.27 1.76 -8.79
C ALA A 231 11.98 2.50 -10.11
N THR A 232 12.25 3.80 -10.21
CA THR A 232 11.95 4.58 -11.42
C THR A 232 12.75 4.11 -12.65
N PRO A 233 14.09 4.00 -12.62
CA PRO A 233 14.86 3.39 -13.70
C PRO A 233 14.48 1.92 -13.95
N LEU A 234 14.19 1.17 -12.90
CA LEU A 234 13.80 -0.23 -13.01
C LEU A 234 12.49 -0.41 -13.81
N VAL A 235 11.50 0.43 -13.57
CA VAL A 235 10.23 0.43 -14.32
C VAL A 235 10.47 0.70 -15.81
N LEU A 236 11.36 1.64 -16.13
CA LEU A 236 11.70 1.95 -17.53
C LEU A 236 12.52 0.82 -18.18
N SER A 237 13.46 0.23 -17.44
CA SER A 237 14.35 -0.80 -17.97
C SER A 237 13.64 -2.13 -18.18
N VAL A 238 12.77 -2.57 -17.27
CA VAL A 238 12.07 -3.87 -17.38
C VAL A 238 11.23 -3.95 -18.64
N HIS A 239 10.45 -2.92 -18.96
CA HIS A 239 9.66 -2.91 -20.19
C HIS A 239 10.49 -2.69 -21.46
N THR A 240 11.63 -2.02 -21.33
CA THR A 240 12.62 -1.91 -22.40
C THR A 240 13.24 -3.28 -22.70
N ILE A 241 13.54 -4.09 -21.68
CA ILE A 241 14.11 -5.43 -21.83
C ILE A 241 13.10 -6.37 -22.50
N VAL A 242 11.85 -6.40 -22.02
CA VAL A 242 10.77 -7.16 -22.67
C VAL A 242 10.57 -6.73 -24.13
N SER A 243 10.76 -5.44 -24.41
CA SER A 243 10.71 -4.93 -25.79
C SER A 243 11.90 -5.39 -26.65
N PHE A 244 13.05 -5.70 -26.07
CA PHE A 244 14.23 -6.16 -26.81
C PHE A 244 14.08 -7.57 -27.36
N ASP A 245 13.20 -8.40 -26.78
CA ASP A 245 12.82 -9.71 -27.34
C ASP A 245 12.35 -9.59 -28.79
N PHE A 246 11.67 -8.49 -29.12
CA PHE A 246 11.22 -8.20 -30.48
C PHE A 246 12.23 -7.32 -31.23
N ALA A 247 12.65 -6.20 -30.63
CA ALA A 247 13.43 -5.17 -31.32
C ALA A 247 14.79 -5.65 -31.84
N THR A 248 15.42 -6.62 -31.16
CA THR A 248 16.71 -7.19 -31.57
C THR A 248 16.59 -8.32 -32.59
N SER A 249 15.37 -8.79 -32.84
CA SER A 249 15.10 -9.78 -33.89
C SER A 249 15.31 -9.17 -35.27
N VAL A 250 15.47 -10.04 -36.28
CA VAL A 250 15.59 -9.64 -37.70
C VAL A 250 14.25 -9.66 -38.43
N ILE A 251 13.15 -9.98 -37.74
CA ILE A 251 11.83 -10.14 -38.37
C ILE A 251 11.26 -8.78 -38.79
N PRO A 252 10.70 -8.65 -40.01
CA PRO A 252 10.06 -7.42 -40.46
C PRO A 252 8.90 -6.99 -39.57
N GLY A 253 8.88 -5.70 -39.24
CA GLY A 253 7.92 -5.12 -38.29
C GLY A 253 8.22 -5.44 -36.82
N TRP A 254 9.32 -6.15 -36.50
CA TRP A 254 9.89 -6.25 -35.15
C TRP A 254 11.20 -5.48 -35.02
N HIS A 255 12.06 -5.52 -36.06
CA HIS A 255 13.39 -4.89 -36.03
C HIS A 255 13.32 -3.36 -36.09
N THR A 256 12.92 -2.73 -34.98
CA THR A 256 12.75 -1.27 -34.90
C THR A 256 13.33 -0.71 -33.61
N THR A 257 13.96 0.45 -33.71
CA THR A 257 14.62 1.12 -32.57
C THR A 257 13.64 1.91 -31.69
N ILE A 258 12.42 2.15 -32.17
CA ILE A 258 11.39 2.89 -31.42
C ILE A 258 10.68 2.03 -30.38
N PHE A 259 10.79 0.70 -30.47
CA PHE A 259 10.06 -0.22 -29.60
C PHE A 259 10.26 0.01 -28.10
N PRO A 260 11.49 0.17 -27.56
CA PRO A 260 11.66 0.35 -26.11
C PRO A 260 10.86 1.51 -25.50
N PRO A 261 10.99 2.78 -25.97
CA PRO A 261 10.19 3.88 -25.42
C PRO A 261 8.69 3.73 -25.74
N TYR A 262 8.36 3.14 -26.87
CA TYR A 262 6.97 2.89 -27.29
C TYR A 262 6.26 1.88 -26.37
N PHE A 263 6.91 0.75 -26.07
CA PHE A 263 6.39 -0.27 -25.15
C PHE A 263 6.20 0.31 -23.74
N VAL A 264 7.16 1.11 -23.27
CA VAL A 264 7.04 1.81 -21.97
C VAL A 264 5.82 2.75 -21.98
N ALA A 265 5.62 3.56 -23.02
CA ALA A 265 4.45 4.43 -23.12
C ALA A 265 3.14 3.64 -23.12
N GLY A 266 3.10 2.53 -23.86
CA GLY A 266 1.97 1.59 -23.89
C GLY A 266 1.68 0.96 -22.52
N ALA A 267 2.71 0.59 -21.75
CA ALA A 267 2.55 0.04 -20.40
C ALA A 267 1.96 1.05 -19.42
N ILE A 268 2.37 2.31 -19.51
CA ILE A 268 1.77 3.38 -18.69
C ILE A 268 0.30 3.56 -19.09
N PHE A 269 0.02 3.59 -20.39
CA PHE A 269 -1.34 3.74 -20.91
C PHE A 269 -2.29 2.61 -20.47
N SER A 270 -1.91 1.34 -20.65
CA SER A 270 -2.71 0.18 -20.22
C SER A 270 -2.80 0.09 -18.69
N GLY A 271 -1.69 0.29 -17.98
CA GLY A 271 -1.69 0.15 -16.53
C GLY A 271 -2.55 1.21 -15.84
N PHE A 272 -2.53 2.47 -16.27
CA PHE A 272 -3.44 3.49 -15.70
C PHE A 272 -4.91 3.19 -16.01
N ALA A 273 -5.21 2.63 -17.19
CA ALA A 273 -6.56 2.17 -17.51
C ALA A 273 -6.99 1.02 -16.58
N MET A 274 -6.12 0.05 -16.30
CA MET A 274 -6.41 -1.02 -15.34
C MET A 274 -6.63 -0.47 -13.93
N VAL A 275 -5.77 0.42 -13.44
CA VAL A 275 -5.93 1.09 -12.13
C VAL A 275 -7.28 1.80 -12.05
N ASN A 276 -7.68 2.51 -13.10
CA ASN A 276 -8.96 3.22 -13.13
C ASN A 276 -10.15 2.24 -13.01
N THR A 277 -10.11 1.13 -13.75
CA THR A 277 -11.13 0.07 -13.68
C THR A 277 -11.27 -0.48 -12.25
N LEU A 278 -10.16 -0.80 -11.60
CA LEU A 278 -10.14 -1.34 -10.25
C LEU A 278 -10.58 -0.32 -9.19
N LEU A 279 -10.04 0.90 -9.26
CA LEU A 279 -10.35 1.95 -8.29
C LEU A 279 -11.81 2.40 -8.36
N ILE A 280 -12.43 2.45 -9.54
CA ILE A 280 -13.85 2.80 -9.69
C ILE A 280 -14.74 1.76 -8.99
N ILE A 281 -14.44 0.47 -9.15
CA ILE A 281 -15.16 -0.62 -8.47
C ILE A 281 -14.93 -0.54 -6.95
N MET A 282 -13.66 -0.46 -6.54
CA MET A 282 -13.26 -0.40 -5.12
C MET A 282 -13.86 0.81 -4.40
N ARG A 283 -13.91 1.96 -5.07
CA ARG A 283 -14.54 3.19 -4.58
C ARG A 283 -15.97 2.93 -4.13
N LYS A 284 -16.74 2.14 -4.89
CA LYS A 284 -18.13 1.84 -4.56
C LYS A 284 -18.28 0.70 -3.56
N VAL A 285 -17.57 -0.40 -3.78
CA VAL A 285 -17.68 -1.62 -2.95
C VAL A 285 -17.20 -1.37 -1.52
N CYS A 286 -16.10 -0.64 -1.34
CA CYS A 286 -15.54 -0.34 -0.02
C CYS A 286 -16.05 0.99 0.57
N SER A 287 -16.95 1.71 -0.12
CA SER A 287 -17.46 3.01 0.32
C SER A 287 -16.36 4.05 0.57
N LEU A 288 -15.31 4.07 -0.28
CA LEU A 288 -14.15 4.97 -0.16
C LEU A 288 -14.29 6.23 -1.03
N GLU A 289 -15.53 6.62 -1.33
CA GLU A 289 -15.89 7.73 -2.22
C GLU A 289 -15.35 9.10 -1.78
N ALA A 290 -15.13 9.28 -0.47
CA ALA A 290 -14.57 10.49 0.13
C ALA A 290 -13.05 10.65 -0.08
N TYR A 291 -12.34 9.54 -0.30
CA TYR A 291 -10.87 9.52 -0.50
C TYR A 291 -10.53 9.42 -1.99
N ILE A 292 -11.23 8.55 -2.73
CA ILE A 292 -11.07 8.42 -4.19
C ILE A 292 -12.09 9.34 -4.86
N THR A 293 -11.71 10.61 -4.95
CA THR A 293 -12.56 11.68 -5.52
C THR A 293 -12.55 11.66 -7.06
N VAL A 294 -13.51 12.37 -7.67
CA VAL A 294 -13.56 12.57 -9.14
C VAL A 294 -12.28 13.22 -9.67
N GLN A 295 -11.57 14.01 -8.86
CA GLN A 295 -10.30 14.61 -9.25
C GLN A 295 -9.21 13.56 -9.48
N HIS A 296 -9.17 12.50 -8.69
CA HIS A 296 -8.20 11.41 -8.91
C HIS A 296 -8.46 10.73 -10.26
N ILE A 297 -9.73 10.45 -10.56
CA ILE A 297 -10.16 9.85 -11.84
C ILE A 297 -9.84 10.79 -13.01
N GLU A 298 -10.13 12.08 -12.87
CA GLU A 298 -9.81 13.08 -13.89
C GLU A 298 -8.31 13.14 -14.19
N LEU A 299 -7.46 13.18 -13.15
CA LEU A 299 -6.01 13.22 -13.32
C LEU A 299 -5.47 11.94 -13.98
N MET A 300 -5.97 10.77 -13.60
CA MET A 300 -5.61 9.51 -14.28
C MET A 300 -6.03 9.53 -15.75
N ASN A 301 -7.23 10.02 -16.06
CA ASN A 301 -7.69 10.15 -17.45
C ASN A 301 -6.83 11.13 -18.26
N ILE A 302 -6.30 12.20 -17.65
CA ILE A 302 -5.34 13.10 -18.33
C ILE A 302 -4.06 12.33 -18.67
N VAL A 303 -3.53 11.52 -17.75
CA VAL A 303 -2.34 10.70 -18.01
C VAL A 303 -2.62 9.72 -19.16
N ILE A 304 -3.75 9.00 -19.12
CA ILE A 304 -4.18 8.07 -20.18
C ILE A 304 -4.28 8.76 -21.54
N MET A 305 -4.84 9.98 -21.59
CA MET A 305 -4.97 10.76 -22.81
C MET A 305 -3.61 11.16 -23.39
N ILE A 306 -2.69 11.61 -22.54
CA ILE A 306 -1.34 12.01 -22.96
C ILE A 306 -0.56 10.80 -23.47
N THR A 307 -0.53 9.71 -22.71
CA THR A 307 0.22 8.52 -23.11
C THR A 307 -0.39 7.82 -24.32
N GLY A 308 -1.73 7.77 -24.43
CA GLY A 308 -2.41 7.29 -25.64
C GLY A 308 -2.07 8.14 -26.88
N SER A 309 -1.88 9.45 -26.72
CA SER A 309 -1.43 10.32 -27.82
C SER A 309 0.03 10.05 -28.20
N ILE A 310 0.91 9.79 -27.23
CA ILE A 310 2.30 9.39 -27.49
C ILE A 310 2.35 8.06 -28.26
N VAL A 311 1.55 7.08 -27.85
CA VAL A 311 1.39 5.78 -28.53
C VAL A 311 0.88 6.00 -29.96
N GLY A 312 -0.13 6.86 -30.15
CA GLY A 312 -0.64 7.21 -31.48
C GLY A 312 0.43 7.85 -32.38
N CYS A 313 1.26 8.74 -31.84
CA CYS A 313 2.40 9.29 -32.58
C CYS A 313 3.42 8.19 -32.98
N ALA A 314 3.70 7.23 -32.09
CA ALA A 314 4.59 6.12 -32.41
C ALA A 314 4.07 5.27 -33.59
N TYR A 315 2.77 4.95 -33.61
CA TYR A 315 2.17 4.23 -34.73
C TYR A 315 2.28 4.98 -36.06
N ILE A 316 2.07 6.30 -36.05
CA ILE A 316 2.22 7.13 -37.25
C ILE A 316 3.68 7.13 -37.71
N THR A 317 4.63 7.22 -36.78
CA THR A 317 6.05 7.13 -37.08
C THR A 317 6.42 5.78 -37.68
N GLU A 318 5.88 4.66 -37.18
CA GLU A 318 6.12 3.34 -37.77
C GLU A 318 5.59 3.25 -39.21
N LEU A 319 4.36 3.72 -39.45
CA LEU A 319 3.79 3.76 -40.80
C LEU A 319 4.61 4.64 -41.74
N PHE A 320 5.07 5.80 -41.25
CA PHE A 320 5.92 6.70 -42.02
C PHE A 320 7.27 6.06 -42.35
N ILE A 321 7.93 5.43 -41.38
CA ILE A 321 9.24 4.78 -41.59
C ILE A 321 9.10 3.55 -42.49
N ALA A 322 8.03 2.76 -42.37
CA ALA A 322 7.77 1.64 -43.28
C ALA A 322 7.71 2.13 -44.74
N TRP A 323 6.97 3.22 -44.99
CA TRP A 323 6.91 3.86 -46.31
C TRP A 323 8.26 4.45 -46.73
N TYR A 324 8.91 5.21 -45.86
CA TYR A 324 10.17 5.92 -46.13
C TYR A 324 11.38 5.00 -46.32
N SER A 325 11.41 3.84 -45.67
CA SER A 325 12.57 2.92 -45.67
C SER A 325 12.92 2.37 -47.05
N GLY A 326 11.95 2.29 -47.97
CA GLY A 326 12.11 1.65 -49.27
C GLY A 326 12.31 0.13 -49.22
N VAL A 327 12.19 -0.51 -48.04
CA VAL A 327 12.32 -1.96 -47.89
C VAL A 327 10.98 -2.63 -48.14
N GLU A 328 10.88 -3.44 -49.20
CA GLU A 328 9.64 -4.10 -49.62
C GLU A 328 9.00 -4.96 -48.53
N TYR A 329 9.83 -5.67 -47.73
CA TYR A 329 9.34 -6.54 -46.65
C TYR A 329 8.69 -5.75 -45.50
N GLU A 330 9.24 -4.58 -45.14
CA GLU A 330 8.65 -3.70 -44.13
C GLU A 330 7.35 -3.09 -44.64
N GLN A 331 7.35 -2.58 -45.87
CA GLN A 331 6.13 -2.06 -46.50
C GLN A 331 5.03 -3.12 -46.57
N TYR A 332 5.38 -4.34 -46.95
CA TYR A 332 4.45 -5.47 -46.98
C TYR A 332 3.94 -5.84 -45.58
N ALA A 333 4.81 -5.86 -44.55
CA ALA A 333 4.40 -6.18 -43.19
C ALA A 333 3.31 -5.22 -42.68
N PHE A 334 3.46 -3.91 -42.90
CA PHE A 334 2.45 -2.92 -42.52
C PHE A 334 1.20 -2.94 -43.40
N LEU A 335 1.34 -3.21 -44.71
CA LEU A 335 0.19 -3.42 -45.59
C LEU A 335 -0.63 -4.65 -45.16
N ASN A 336 0.05 -5.73 -44.77
CA ASN A 336 -0.54 -6.96 -44.29
C ASN A 336 -1.24 -6.77 -42.94
N ARG A 337 -0.72 -5.91 -42.06
CA ARG A 337 -1.44 -5.48 -40.84
C ARG A 337 -2.78 -4.81 -41.19
N ALA A 338 -2.78 -3.89 -42.16
CA ALA A 338 -3.96 -3.10 -42.50
C ALA A 338 -5.03 -3.84 -43.32
N THR A 339 -4.61 -4.72 -44.26
CA THR A 339 -5.51 -5.34 -45.26
C THR A 339 -5.45 -6.87 -45.29
N GLY A 340 -4.53 -7.48 -44.55
CA GLY A 340 -4.36 -8.92 -44.51
C GLY A 340 -5.41 -9.66 -43.65
N PRO A 341 -5.23 -10.96 -43.41
CA PRO A 341 -6.20 -11.80 -42.70
C PRO A 341 -6.55 -11.32 -41.29
N TYR A 342 -5.63 -10.62 -40.62
CA TYR A 342 -5.80 -10.04 -39.29
C TYR A 342 -6.14 -8.55 -39.30
N TRP A 343 -6.69 -8.01 -40.41
CA TRP A 343 -7.11 -6.61 -40.51
C TRP A 343 -7.98 -6.18 -39.32
N TRP A 344 -8.93 -7.04 -38.92
CA TRP A 344 -9.87 -6.76 -37.84
C TRP A 344 -9.15 -6.50 -36.50
N ALA A 345 -8.05 -7.19 -36.22
CA ALA A 345 -7.26 -6.99 -35.01
C ALA A 345 -6.51 -5.65 -35.05
N TYR A 346 -5.91 -5.31 -36.19
CA TYR A 346 -5.20 -4.05 -36.39
C TYR A 346 -6.15 -2.83 -36.32
N TRP A 347 -7.29 -2.89 -37.00
CA TRP A 347 -8.27 -1.80 -36.96
C TRP A 347 -8.93 -1.66 -35.58
N SER A 348 -9.13 -2.77 -34.86
CA SER A 348 -9.59 -2.73 -33.46
C SER A 348 -8.55 -2.07 -32.57
N MET A 349 -7.27 -2.46 -32.69
CA MET A 349 -6.15 -1.82 -31.98
C MET A 349 -6.11 -0.32 -32.24
N MET A 350 -6.09 0.12 -33.51
CA MET A 350 -6.03 1.54 -33.87
C MET A 350 -7.24 2.31 -33.35
N THR A 351 -8.44 1.75 -33.47
CA THR A 351 -9.68 2.39 -32.97
C THR A 351 -9.64 2.55 -31.45
N CYS A 352 -9.27 1.49 -30.73
CA CYS A 352 -9.24 1.49 -29.27
C CYS A 352 -8.11 2.37 -28.71
N ASN A 353 -6.92 2.35 -29.29
CA ASN A 353 -5.76 3.03 -28.71
C ASN A 353 -5.62 4.48 -29.20
N VAL A 354 -5.96 4.78 -30.46
CA VAL A 354 -5.78 6.13 -31.02
C VAL A 354 -7.02 6.98 -30.80
N PHE A 355 -8.21 6.48 -31.13
CA PHE A 355 -9.44 7.28 -31.10
C PHE A 355 -10.05 7.37 -29.70
N SER A 356 -10.09 6.25 -28.95
CA SER A 356 -10.77 6.22 -27.66
C SER A 356 -10.21 7.22 -26.63
N PRO A 357 -8.89 7.45 -26.51
CA PRO A 357 -8.36 8.44 -25.57
C PRO A 357 -8.69 9.89 -25.95
N GLN A 358 -8.95 10.18 -27.23
CA GLN A 358 -9.24 11.55 -27.67
C GLN A 358 -10.58 12.09 -27.13
N PHE A 359 -11.51 11.21 -26.75
CA PHE A 359 -12.72 11.65 -26.07
C PHE A 359 -12.43 12.32 -24.71
N MET A 360 -11.27 12.07 -24.10
CA MET A 360 -10.86 12.68 -22.84
C MET A 360 -10.45 14.16 -22.94
N TRP A 361 -10.31 14.71 -24.15
CA TRP A 361 -10.19 16.16 -24.34
C TRP A 361 -11.45 16.90 -23.87
N PHE A 362 -12.62 16.27 -23.97
CA PHE A 362 -13.87 16.83 -23.49
C PHE A 362 -13.99 16.66 -21.98
N LYS A 363 -13.87 17.77 -21.24
CA LYS A 363 -13.96 17.78 -19.77
C LYS A 363 -15.20 17.05 -19.22
N LYS A 364 -16.36 17.21 -19.88
CA LYS A 364 -17.62 16.54 -19.49
C LYS A 364 -17.48 15.01 -19.45
N LEU A 365 -16.81 14.43 -20.45
CA LEU A 365 -16.57 13.00 -20.56
C LEU A 365 -15.49 12.56 -19.56
N ARG A 366 -14.42 13.34 -19.46
CA ARG A 366 -13.29 13.07 -18.56
C ARG A 366 -13.67 13.05 -17.08
N THR A 367 -14.65 13.84 -16.66
CA THR A 367 -15.14 13.86 -15.28
C THR A 367 -16.25 12.84 -15.00
N SER A 368 -16.74 12.14 -16.02
CA SER A 368 -17.79 11.13 -15.87
C SER A 368 -17.18 9.79 -15.45
N ILE A 369 -17.55 9.30 -14.26
CA ILE A 369 -17.07 8.02 -13.73
C ILE A 369 -17.47 6.86 -14.64
N MET A 370 -18.71 6.84 -15.12
CA MET A 370 -19.21 5.77 -16.00
C MET A 370 -18.47 5.74 -17.33
N PHE A 371 -18.22 6.91 -17.92
CA PHE A 371 -17.47 6.99 -19.17
C PHE A 371 -16.01 6.56 -18.97
N SER A 372 -15.39 6.98 -17.86
CA SER A 372 -14.02 6.60 -17.51
C SER A 372 -13.87 5.09 -17.32
N PHE A 373 -14.86 4.44 -16.73
CA PHE A 373 -14.89 2.98 -16.56
C PHE A 373 -15.01 2.24 -17.89
N PHE A 374 -15.87 2.72 -18.79
CA PHE A 374 -16.01 2.08 -20.11
C PHE A 374 -14.75 2.27 -20.95
N ILE A 375 -14.19 3.49 -20.99
CA ILE A 375 -12.98 3.74 -21.77
C ILE A 375 -11.81 2.90 -21.27
N SER A 376 -11.69 2.70 -19.95
CA SER A 376 -10.55 2.00 -19.39
C SER A 376 -10.53 0.52 -19.80
N ILE A 377 -11.71 -0.09 -19.94
CA ILE A 377 -11.86 -1.44 -20.50
C ILE A 377 -11.48 -1.45 -21.99
N VAL A 378 -11.97 -0.48 -22.76
CA VAL A 378 -11.66 -0.37 -24.20
C VAL A 378 -10.16 -0.21 -24.44
N VAL A 379 -9.49 0.62 -23.65
CA VAL A 379 -8.03 0.80 -23.70
C VAL A 379 -7.30 -0.51 -23.40
N ASN A 380 -7.70 -1.25 -22.36
CA ASN A 380 -7.06 -2.52 -22.03
C ASN A 380 -7.23 -3.59 -23.12
N ILE A 381 -8.39 -3.62 -23.78
CA ILE A 381 -8.65 -4.49 -24.94
C ILE A 381 -7.77 -4.07 -26.13
N GLY A 382 -7.70 -2.77 -26.43
CA GLY A 382 -6.85 -2.24 -27.50
C GLY A 382 -5.37 -2.54 -27.29
N MET A 383 -4.89 -2.42 -26.05
CA MET A 383 -3.51 -2.74 -25.68
C MET A 383 -3.19 -4.24 -25.68
N TRP A 384 -4.19 -5.09 -25.47
CA TRP A 384 -4.03 -6.52 -25.71
C TRP A 384 -3.90 -6.81 -27.21
N PHE A 385 -4.76 -6.21 -28.03
CA PHE A 385 -4.66 -6.32 -29.49
C PHE A 385 -3.34 -5.77 -30.03
N GLU A 386 -2.79 -4.72 -29.42
CA GLU A 386 -1.46 -4.20 -29.77
C GLU A 386 -0.39 -5.28 -29.69
N ARG A 387 -0.31 -5.99 -28.57
CA ARG A 387 0.68 -7.08 -28.39
C ARG A 387 0.39 -8.24 -29.33
N PHE A 388 -0.88 -8.61 -29.50
CA PHE A 388 -1.27 -9.66 -30.44
C PHE A 388 -0.89 -9.31 -31.88
N VAL A 389 -1.14 -8.07 -32.31
CA VAL A 389 -0.83 -7.60 -33.66
C VAL A 389 0.68 -7.59 -33.88
N ILE A 390 1.46 -7.01 -32.97
CA ILE A 390 2.93 -7.00 -33.09
C ILE A 390 3.45 -8.43 -33.27
N ILE A 391 3.02 -9.37 -32.43
CA ILE A 391 3.56 -10.73 -32.42
C ILE A 391 3.06 -11.54 -33.63
N VAL A 392 1.74 -11.75 -33.72
CA VAL A 392 1.16 -12.72 -34.67
C VAL A 392 1.21 -12.20 -36.11
N THR A 393 0.96 -10.91 -36.34
CA THR A 393 0.92 -10.40 -37.72
C THR A 393 2.29 -10.36 -38.37
N SER A 394 3.36 -10.17 -37.59
CA SER A 394 4.74 -10.23 -38.10
C SER A 394 5.25 -11.66 -38.28
N LEU A 395 4.80 -12.63 -37.45
CA LEU A 395 5.24 -14.03 -37.57
C LEU A 395 4.49 -14.83 -38.65
N HIS A 396 3.18 -14.62 -38.80
CA HIS A 396 2.37 -15.49 -39.66
C HIS A 396 2.68 -15.34 -41.17
N ARG A 397 3.27 -14.20 -41.55
CA ARG A 397 3.66 -13.86 -42.91
C ARG A 397 4.97 -13.08 -42.87
N ASP A 398 6.07 -13.84 -42.83
CA ASP A 398 7.44 -13.34 -42.82
C ASP A 398 8.03 -13.31 -44.24
N TYR A 399 9.37 -13.40 -44.35
CA TYR A 399 10.12 -13.31 -45.61
C TYR A 399 9.70 -14.33 -46.68
N LEU A 400 9.31 -15.55 -46.30
CA LEU A 400 9.10 -16.64 -47.25
C LEU A 400 7.60 -16.95 -47.41
N PRO A 401 7.03 -16.80 -48.62
CA PRO A 401 5.63 -17.16 -48.84
C PRO A 401 5.27 -18.62 -48.53
N SER A 402 6.25 -19.54 -48.56
CA SER A 402 6.04 -20.95 -48.25
C SER A 402 5.84 -21.25 -46.76
N SER A 403 6.30 -20.37 -45.85
CA SER A 403 6.09 -20.48 -44.40
C SER A 403 4.79 -19.83 -43.93
N TRP A 404 4.09 -19.12 -44.81
CA TRP A 404 2.89 -18.38 -44.43
C TRP A 404 1.78 -19.31 -43.95
N THR A 405 1.26 -19.02 -42.77
CA THR A 405 0.23 -19.83 -42.12
C THR A 405 -0.64 -18.98 -41.22
N MET A 406 -1.75 -19.53 -40.73
CA MET A 406 -2.66 -18.84 -39.83
C MET A 406 -2.53 -19.39 -38.41
N PHE A 407 -2.69 -18.51 -37.42
CA PHE A 407 -2.85 -18.85 -36.02
C PHE A 407 -4.32 -18.77 -35.62
N SER A 408 -4.80 -19.80 -34.94
CA SER A 408 -6.12 -19.82 -34.30
C SER A 408 -5.95 -20.34 -32.87
N PRO A 409 -6.38 -19.59 -31.84
CA PRO A 409 -6.27 -20.04 -30.46
C PRO A 409 -7.18 -21.26 -30.22
N THR A 410 -6.71 -22.16 -29.39
CA THR A 410 -7.50 -23.28 -28.88
C THR A 410 -8.27 -22.88 -27.61
N PHE A 411 -9.15 -23.76 -27.14
CA PHE A 411 -9.82 -23.52 -25.86
C PHE A 411 -8.85 -23.46 -24.67
N VAL A 412 -7.66 -24.07 -24.79
CA VAL A 412 -6.63 -24.06 -23.73
C VAL A 412 -5.94 -22.71 -23.66
N ASP A 413 -5.61 -22.11 -24.81
CA ASP A 413 -5.07 -20.73 -24.86
C ASP A 413 -6.01 -19.74 -24.17
N ILE A 414 -7.31 -19.85 -24.48
CA ILE A 414 -8.36 -19.02 -23.89
C ILE A 414 -8.55 -19.33 -22.40
N GLY A 415 -8.56 -20.61 -22.03
CA GLY A 415 -8.75 -21.06 -20.65
C GLY A 415 -7.63 -20.60 -19.73
N ILE A 416 -6.37 -20.64 -20.18
CA ILE A 416 -5.23 -20.09 -19.43
C ILE A 416 -5.36 -18.58 -19.28
N PHE A 417 -5.70 -17.85 -20.34
CA PHE A 417 -5.89 -16.39 -20.27
C PHE A 417 -6.98 -15.99 -19.26
N VAL A 418 -8.19 -16.56 -19.39
CA VAL A 418 -9.30 -16.34 -18.44
C VAL A 418 -8.90 -16.78 -17.02
N GLY A 419 -8.13 -17.86 -16.92
CA GLY A 419 -7.51 -18.35 -15.69
C GLY A 419 -6.67 -17.31 -14.97
N THR A 420 -5.75 -16.65 -15.69
CA THR A 420 -4.88 -15.61 -15.12
C THR A 420 -5.67 -14.38 -14.67
N ILE A 421 -6.74 -14.01 -15.38
CA ILE A 421 -7.66 -12.94 -14.95
C ILE A 421 -8.37 -13.35 -13.65
N GLY A 422 -8.87 -14.59 -13.58
CA GLY A 422 -9.46 -15.16 -12.37
C GLY A 422 -8.48 -15.14 -11.20
N PHE A 423 -7.24 -15.56 -11.42
CA PHE A 423 -6.21 -15.58 -10.38
C PHE A 423 -5.87 -14.19 -9.88
N PHE A 424 -5.73 -13.22 -10.79
CA PHE A 424 -5.52 -11.81 -10.44
C PHE A 424 -6.64 -11.29 -9.53
N PHE A 425 -7.90 -11.52 -9.89
CA PHE A 425 -9.03 -11.08 -9.07
C PHE A 425 -9.13 -11.82 -7.73
N VAL A 426 -8.80 -13.12 -7.68
CA VAL A 426 -8.72 -13.86 -6.40
C VAL A 426 -7.72 -13.18 -5.46
N LEU A 427 -6.50 -12.89 -5.92
CA LEU A 427 -5.48 -12.23 -5.12
C LEU A 427 -5.90 -10.81 -4.72
N PHE A 428 -6.42 -10.03 -5.67
CA PHE A 428 -6.83 -8.64 -5.41
C PHE A 428 -8.01 -8.55 -4.44
N LEU A 429 -9.00 -9.44 -4.55
CA LEU A 429 -10.15 -9.48 -3.64
C LEU A 429 -9.75 -9.94 -2.24
N LEU A 430 -8.82 -10.90 -2.10
CA LEU A 430 -8.25 -11.27 -0.81
C LEU A 430 -7.47 -10.11 -0.19
N TYR A 431 -6.67 -9.40 -0.99
CA TYR A 431 -5.95 -8.20 -0.57
C TYR A 431 -6.92 -7.13 -0.04
N SER A 432 -7.99 -6.82 -0.78
CA SER A 432 -8.96 -5.79 -0.40
C SER A 432 -9.64 -6.00 0.97
N ARG A 433 -9.55 -7.22 1.49
CA ARG A 433 -10.18 -7.66 2.74
C ARG A 433 -9.18 -7.88 3.87
N THR A 434 -7.92 -8.15 3.57
CA THR A 434 -6.90 -8.49 4.56
C THR A 434 -5.88 -7.36 4.77
N PHE A 435 -5.76 -6.45 3.80
CA PHE A 435 -4.84 -5.33 3.82
C PHE A 435 -5.60 -4.00 3.72
N PRO A 436 -5.02 -2.89 4.21
CA PRO A 436 -5.56 -1.56 3.99
C PRO A 436 -5.39 -1.16 2.52
N VAL A 437 -6.52 -0.85 1.89
CA VAL A 437 -6.62 -0.48 0.45
C VAL A 437 -5.99 0.89 0.15
N ILE A 438 -5.95 1.77 1.16
CA ILE A 438 -5.43 3.13 1.11
C ILE A 438 -4.36 3.30 2.20
N ALA A 439 -3.26 3.99 1.90
CA ALA A 439 -2.20 4.29 2.87
C ALA A 439 -2.71 5.26 3.95
N GLN A 440 -2.97 4.77 5.16
CA GLN A 440 -3.53 5.60 6.23
C GLN A 440 -2.52 6.65 6.68
N ALA A 441 -1.26 6.24 6.84
CA ALA A 441 -0.16 7.14 7.21
C ALA A 441 -0.04 8.34 6.27
N GLU A 442 -0.06 8.09 4.95
CA GLU A 442 0.11 9.13 3.95
C GLU A 442 -1.12 10.01 3.79
N VAL A 443 -2.33 9.45 3.84
CA VAL A 443 -3.56 10.27 3.77
C VAL A 443 -3.67 11.20 4.98
N LYS A 444 -3.28 10.74 6.17
CA LYS A 444 -3.25 11.56 7.37
C LYS A 444 -2.26 12.74 7.26
N SER A 445 -1.13 12.57 6.57
CA SER A 445 -0.15 13.66 6.40
C SER A 445 -0.70 14.81 5.54
N ILE A 446 -1.54 14.51 4.54
CA ILE A 446 -2.12 15.53 3.66
C ILE A 446 -3.41 16.14 4.18
N LEU A 447 -4.06 15.54 5.19
CA LEU A 447 -5.41 15.92 5.64
C LEU A 447 -5.52 17.40 6.06
N LYS A 448 -4.57 17.90 6.86
CA LYS A 448 -4.52 19.32 7.26
C LYS A 448 -4.29 20.27 6.10
N SER A 449 -3.58 19.83 5.07
CA SER A 449 -3.27 20.67 3.91
C SER A 449 -4.41 20.67 2.89
N SER A 450 -4.91 19.49 2.52
CA SER A 450 -5.73 19.25 1.33
C SER A 450 -7.13 18.73 1.65
N GLY A 451 -7.49 18.53 2.92
CA GLY A 451 -8.82 18.09 3.33
C GLY A 451 -9.84 19.22 3.32
N GLU A 452 -11.07 18.91 2.91
CA GLU A 452 -12.14 19.90 2.78
C GLU A 452 -12.45 20.64 4.08
N LYS A 453 -12.51 19.93 5.22
CA LYS A 453 -12.64 20.53 6.57
C LYS A 453 -11.61 21.62 6.82
N TYR A 454 -10.34 21.27 6.68
CA TYR A 454 -9.22 22.14 7.02
C TYR A 454 -9.08 23.31 6.04
N LYS A 455 -9.47 23.12 4.77
CA LYS A 455 -9.61 24.23 3.82
C LYS A 455 -10.69 25.20 4.25
N LYS A 456 -11.90 24.72 4.57
CA LYS A 456 -13.00 25.57 5.07
C LYS A 456 -12.60 26.34 6.33
N LEU A 457 -11.94 25.69 7.28
CA LEU A 457 -11.44 26.34 8.51
C LEU A 457 -10.41 27.43 8.18
N ARG A 458 -9.45 27.14 7.28
CA ARG A 458 -8.43 28.08 6.85
C ARG A 458 -9.01 29.29 6.13
N ASP A 459 -9.95 29.05 5.22
CA ASP A 459 -10.63 30.10 4.45
C ASP A 459 -11.53 30.96 5.35
N ALA A 460 -12.08 30.37 6.42
CA ALA A 460 -12.84 31.07 7.47
C ALA A 460 -11.97 31.76 8.53
N GLY A 461 -10.63 31.66 8.46
CA GLY A 461 -9.72 32.20 9.46
C GLY A 461 -9.81 31.54 10.85
N GLN A 462 -10.44 30.37 10.95
CA GLN A 462 -10.62 29.63 12.20
C GLN A 462 -9.39 28.77 12.54
N PRO A 463 -9.12 28.52 13.83
CA PRO A 463 -8.02 27.64 14.22
C PRO A 463 -8.22 26.22 13.66
N LEU A 464 -7.16 25.64 13.07
CA LEU A 464 -7.19 24.31 12.45
C LEU A 464 -7.42 23.16 13.45
N TYR A 465 -7.31 23.44 14.73
CA TYR A 465 -7.67 22.54 15.81
C TYR A 465 -8.50 23.35 16.81
N VAL A 466 -9.66 22.81 17.17
CA VAL A 466 -10.43 23.31 18.30
C VAL A 466 -9.95 22.50 19.50
N ILE A 467 -9.24 23.13 20.43
CA ILE A 467 -9.09 22.56 21.76
C ILE A 467 -10.53 22.52 22.31
N PRO A 468 -11.09 21.37 22.68
CA PRO A 468 -12.44 21.32 23.22
C PRO A 468 -12.48 22.12 24.52
N THR A 469 -12.89 23.39 24.44
CA THR A 469 -13.26 24.23 25.58
C THR A 469 -14.64 23.76 26.03
N GLY A 470 -14.69 22.66 26.77
CA GLY A 470 -15.98 22.08 27.16
C GLY A 470 -15.99 20.65 27.66
N VAL A 471 -14.83 20.03 27.91
CA VAL A 471 -14.77 18.85 28.77
C VAL A 471 -13.66 19.08 29.78
N ASN A 472 -14.00 19.80 30.86
CA ASN A 472 -13.35 19.61 32.15
C ASN A 472 -13.71 18.20 32.68
N LYS A 473 -13.30 17.16 31.97
CA LYS A 473 -12.83 15.96 32.64
C LYS A 473 -11.32 16.12 32.63
N THR A 474 -10.82 16.70 33.69
CA THR A 474 -9.49 16.38 34.22
C THR A 474 -9.41 14.86 34.33
N VAL A 475 -9.04 14.19 33.24
CA VAL A 475 -8.41 12.89 33.32
C VAL A 475 -6.99 13.23 33.71
N GLY A 476 -6.73 13.19 35.03
CA GLY A 476 -5.40 13.38 35.57
C GLY A 476 -4.48 12.30 35.03
N TYR A 477 -3.65 12.66 34.06
CA TYR A 477 -2.42 11.95 33.75
C TYR A 477 -1.29 12.82 34.28
N ASP A 478 -0.91 12.56 35.53
CA ASP A 478 0.34 13.07 36.10
C ASP A 478 1.48 12.15 35.67
N GLU A 479 1.98 12.34 34.44
CA GLU A 479 3.39 12.02 34.17
C GLU A 479 4.17 13.34 34.29
N PRO A 480 5.17 13.45 35.19
CA PRO A 480 6.00 14.63 35.23
C PRO A 480 6.89 14.67 33.99
N ILE A 481 6.67 15.68 33.15
CA ILE A 481 7.68 16.21 32.25
C ILE A 481 8.79 16.76 33.14
N THR A 482 9.96 16.13 33.09
CA THR A 482 11.15 16.58 33.81
C THR A 482 11.71 17.85 33.19
N ASP A 483 11.53 18.98 33.88
CA ASP A 483 12.24 20.24 33.63
C ASP A 483 13.68 20.18 34.18
N ASP A 484 14.55 19.38 33.55
CA ASP A 484 16.01 19.55 33.68
C ASP A 484 16.52 20.78 32.88
N VAL A 485 15.68 21.79 32.69
CA VAL A 485 16.06 23.05 32.06
C VAL A 485 15.42 24.21 32.84
N LEU A 486 16.29 24.96 33.51
CA LEU A 486 16.12 26.30 34.10
C LEU A 486 15.71 26.37 35.59
N MET A 487 16.75 26.42 36.43
CA MET A 487 16.96 27.39 37.51
C MET A 487 15.73 28.18 37.99
N GLY A 488 15.26 27.85 39.20
CA GLY A 488 14.41 28.72 40.01
C GLY A 488 13.79 27.97 41.17
N GLU A 489 14.17 28.30 42.41
CA GLU A 489 13.58 27.72 43.61
C GLU A 489 12.06 27.98 43.69
N PRO A 490 11.20 26.97 43.89
CA PRO A 490 9.80 27.18 44.20
C PRO A 490 9.57 27.22 45.72
N LYS A 491 9.01 28.34 46.19
CA LYS A 491 8.39 28.48 47.52
C LYS A 491 7.16 27.54 47.66
N PRO A 492 6.83 27.09 48.88
CA PRO A 492 5.82 26.07 49.10
C PRO A 492 4.39 26.59 48.86
N VAL A 493 3.60 25.80 48.12
CA VAL A 493 2.15 25.99 47.99
C VAL A 493 1.46 25.11 49.03
N VAL A 494 0.80 25.77 49.98
CA VAL A 494 -0.03 25.15 51.02
C VAL A 494 -1.31 24.62 50.37
N GLY A 495 -1.56 23.31 50.47
CA GLY A 495 -2.78 22.65 50.00
C GLY A 495 -3.56 21.97 51.15
N ASP A 496 -4.86 22.25 51.21
CA ASP A 496 -5.95 21.65 52.00
C ASP A 496 -5.68 21.18 53.44
N LYS A 497 -5.95 22.07 54.41
CA LYS A 497 -5.97 21.75 55.85
C LYS A 497 -7.17 20.90 56.30
N VAL A 498 -8.25 20.85 55.51
CA VAL A 498 -9.53 20.27 55.97
C VAL A 498 -9.46 18.76 56.21
N GLY A 499 -8.81 18.00 55.32
CA GLY A 499 -8.65 16.55 55.49
C GLY A 499 -7.63 16.17 56.57
N VAL A 500 -6.57 16.98 56.71
CA VAL A 500 -5.51 16.77 57.73
C VAL A 500 -6.06 17.01 59.13
N ASP A 501 -6.86 18.07 59.33
CA ASP A 501 -7.49 18.37 60.62
C ASP A 501 -8.47 17.26 61.04
N GLU A 502 -9.24 16.69 60.09
CA GLU A 502 -10.13 15.55 60.36
C GLU A 502 -9.34 14.29 60.75
N LEU A 503 -8.25 13.97 60.03
CA LEU A 503 -7.38 12.84 60.35
C LEU A 503 -6.75 12.99 61.75
N LEU A 504 -6.17 14.15 62.06
CA LEU A 504 -5.53 14.42 63.34
C LEU A 504 -6.54 14.46 64.51
N SER A 505 -7.79 14.84 64.26
CA SER A 505 -8.85 14.78 65.28
C SER A 505 -9.16 13.33 65.72
N ALA A 506 -9.00 12.36 64.81
CA ALA A 506 -9.24 10.95 65.07
C ALA A 506 -8.02 10.23 65.66
N VAL A 507 -6.82 10.47 65.13
CA VAL A 507 -5.59 9.80 65.60
C VAL A 507 -4.89 10.50 66.77
N GLY A 508 -5.21 11.79 67.00
CA GLY A 508 -4.60 12.65 68.01
C GLY A 508 -3.45 13.50 67.46
N THR A 509 -3.15 14.61 68.14
CA THR A 509 -2.09 15.56 67.77
C THR A 509 -0.82 15.29 68.57
N PHE A 510 0.33 15.38 67.91
CA PHE A 510 1.63 15.31 68.55
C PHE A 510 1.96 16.62 69.28
N ASP A 511 2.43 16.53 70.53
CA ASP A 511 2.92 17.67 71.31
C ASP A 511 4.42 17.54 71.56
N SER A 512 5.20 18.42 70.92
CA SER A 512 6.67 18.43 71.01
C SER A 512 7.22 18.75 72.40
N THR A 513 6.38 19.20 73.34
CA THR A 513 6.80 19.49 74.73
C THR A 513 6.68 18.30 75.67
N THR A 514 5.84 17.32 75.32
CA THR A 514 5.53 16.16 76.17
C THR A 514 5.88 14.82 75.53
N GLU A 515 5.97 14.75 74.19
CA GLU A 515 6.21 13.52 73.44
C GLU A 515 7.50 13.59 72.60
N THR A 516 8.16 12.43 72.44
CA THR A 516 9.32 12.27 71.54
C THR A 516 8.90 11.56 70.25
N PRO A 517 9.32 12.04 69.06
CA PRO A 517 8.99 11.40 67.79
C PRO A 517 9.51 9.96 67.71
N ASP A 518 8.70 9.06 67.17
CA ASP A 518 9.07 7.67 66.91
C ASP A 518 9.70 7.49 65.53
N ASP A 519 10.50 6.44 65.38
CA ASP A 519 11.12 6.03 64.12
C ASP A 519 10.14 5.22 63.26
N LEU A 520 9.23 5.90 62.55
CA LEU A 520 8.13 5.27 61.80
C LEU A 520 8.62 4.29 60.72
N LYS A 521 9.88 4.37 60.28
CA LYS A 521 10.51 3.40 59.36
C LYS A 521 10.55 1.96 59.89
N LYS A 522 10.34 1.75 61.19
CA LYS A 522 10.20 0.39 61.75
C LYS A 522 8.91 -0.31 61.34
N ILE A 523 7.92 0.42 60.85
CA ILE A 523 6.69 -0.15 60.28
C ILE A 523 6.98 -0.58 58.85
N LYS A 524 6.73 -1.86 58.55
CA LYS A 524 6.94 -2.42 57.22
C LYS A 524 6.01 -1.74 56.22
N GLY A 525 6.60 -1.02 55.27
CA GLY A 525 5.89 -0.24 54.26
C GLY A 525 6.14 1.27 54.35
N VAL A 526 6.65 1.74 55.49
CA VAL A 526 7.06 3.14 55.70
C VAL A 526 8.56 3.29 55.38
N GLY A 527 8.87 3.89 54.23
CA GLY A 527 10.24 4.28 53.87
C GLY A 527 10.57 5.72 54.30
N PRO A 528 11.83 6.19 54.10
CA PRO A 528 12.25 7.55 54.49
C PRO A 528 11.39 8.67 53.89
N GLU A 529 10.93 8.50 52.65
CA GLU A 529 10.07 9.47 51.97
C GLU A 529 8.64 9.48 52.53
N MET A 530 8.13 8.31 52.92
CA MET A 530 6.81 8.17 53.50
C MET A 530 6.77 8.70 54.94
N GLU A 531 7.81 8.42 55.74
CA GLU A 531 7.98 9.00 57.08
C GLU A 531 8.02 10.53 57.01
N ARG A 532 8.72 11.12 56.04
CA ARG A 532 8.71 12.58 55.83
C ARG A 532 7.32 13.11 55.53
N THR A 533 6.56 12.41 54.69
CA THR A 533 5.19 12.80 54.33
C THR A 533 4.25 12.71 55.55
N LEU A 534 4.38 11.66 56.38
CA LEU A 534 3.62 11.49 57.62
C LEU A 534 3.94 12.60 58.64
N ASN A 535 5.21 12.96 58.78
CA ASN A 535 5.65 14.05 59.64
C ASN A 535 5.12 15.42 59.15
N GLU A 536 5.05 15.64 57.83
CA GLU A 536 4.51 16.86 57.24
C GLU A 536 3.00 17.03 57.52
N ILE A 537 2.25 15.94 57.69
CA ILE A 537 0.82 15.95 58.06
C ILE A 537 0.56 15.84 59.57
N GLY A 538 1.60 15.84 60.41
CA GLY A 538 1.45 15.89 61.87
C GLY A 538 1.47 14.54 62.59
N ILE A 539 1.87 13.45 61.92
CA ILE A 539 1.94 12.10 62.50
C ILE A 539 3.40 11.75 62.78
N PHE A 540 3.74 11.64 64.05
CA PHE A 540 5.12 11.45 64.52
C PHE A 540 5.30 10.23 65.44
N THR A 541 4.21 9.64 65.97
CA THR A 541 4.30 8.56 66.97
C THR A 541 3.62 7.27 66.54
N TYR A 542 4.07 6.13 67.09
CA TYR A 542 3.38 4.85 66.87
C TYR A 542 1.97 4.86 67.44
N ALA A 543 1.73 5.61 68.52
CA ALA A 543 0.41 5.74 69.14
C ALA A 543 -0.63 6.37 68.21
N GLN A 544 -0.23 7.36 67.39
CA GLN A 544 -1.11 7.95 66.38
C GLN A 544 -1.43 6.93 65.28
N VAL A 545 -0.43 6.22 64.74
CA VAL A 545 -0.63 5.22 63.68
C VAL A 545 -1.45 4.02 64.17
N ALA A 546 -1.29 3.62 65.43
CA ALA A 546 -2.02 2.50 66.03
C ALA A 546 -3.52 2.75 66.20
N ARG A 547 -3.98 4.01 66.13
CA ARG A 547 -5.39 4.40 66.25
C ARG A 547 -6.11 4.47 64.91
N MET A 548 -5.41 4.28 63.79
CA MET A 548 -6.01 4.30 62.46
C MET A 548 -6.96 3.11 62.27
N THR A 549 -8.17 3.39 61.77
CA THR A 549 -9.12 2.39 61.27
C THR A 549 -9.23 2.50 59.74
N GLU A 550 -10.12 1.72 59.11
CA GLU A 550 -10.35 1.78 57.66
C GLU A 550 -10.68 3.20 57.19
N ARG A 551 -11.42 3.98 57.99
CA ARG A 551 -11.74 5.38 57.68
C ARG A 551 -10.50 6.27 57.65
N GLU A 552 -9.61 6.14 58.62
CA GLU A 552 -8.38 6.94 58.68
C GLU A 552 -7.38 6.54 57.60
N TYR A 553 -7.38 5.28 57.15
CA TYR A 553 -6.60 4.85 55.99
C TYR A 553 -7.11 5.49 54.70
N ASP A 554 -8.41 5.51 54.47
CA ASP A 554 -9.01 6.17 53.30
C ASP A 554 -8.70 7.68 53.31
N LEU A 555 -8.76 8.31 54.49
CA LEU A 555 -8.38 9.72 54.67
C LEU A 555 -6.89 9.94 54.39
N LEU A 556 -6.01 9.10 54.95
CA LEU A 556 -4.57 9.17 54.71
C LEU A 556 -4.22 9.00 53.23
N ASP A 557 -4.88 8.08 52.54
CA ASP A 557 -4.70 7.84 51.10
C ASP A 557 -5.17 9.03 50.27
N SER A 558 -6.28 9.66 50.67
CA SER A 558 -6.79 10.88 50.02
C SER A 558 -5.86 12.10 50.19
N ILE A 559 -5.17 12.19 51.34
CA ILE A 559 -4.27 13.31 51.67
C ILE A 559 -2.89 13.11 51.04
N THR A 560 -2.32 11.91 51.14
CA THR A 560 -0.95 11.63 50.69
C THR A 560 -0.88 11.38 49.19
N GLY A 561 -1.96 10.90 48.56
CA GLY A 561 -2.07 10.66 47.11
C GLY A 561 -1.06 9.64 46.54
N ARG A 562 -0.22 9.04 47.40
CA ARG A 562 0.92 8.19 47.05
C ARG A 562 0.66 6.79 47.60
N PHE A 563 0.44 5.84 46.70
CA PHE A 563 0.22 4.41 47.01
C PHE A 563 -1.06 4.10 47.82
N PRO A 564 -2.26 4.41 47.28
CA PRO A 564 -3.52 4.15 47.96
C PRO A 564 -3.69 2.66 48.30
N GLY A 565 -4.20 2.38 49.50
CA GLY A 565 -4.47 1.07 50.06
C GLY A 565 -3.26 0.36 50.67
N ARG A 566 -2.06 0.97 50.65
CA ARG A 566 -0.85 0.33 51.16
C ARG A 566 -0.82 0.24 52.68
N ALA A 567 -1.22 1.28 53.38
CA ALA A 567 -1.22 1.31 54.85
C ALA A 567 -2.16 0.26 55.45
N GLN A 568 -3.33 0.06 54.81
CA GLN A 568 -4.30 -0.98 55.18
C GLN A 568 -3.79 -2.38 54.79
N ARG A 569 -3.27 -2.57 53.56
CA ARG A 569 -2.76 -3.87 53.08
C ARG A 569 -1.60 -4.38 53.92
N ASP A 570 -0.69 -3.49 54.30
CA ASP A 570 0.50 -3.84 55.07
C ASP A 570 0.21 -3.80 56.60
N ASP A 571 -1.03 -3.54 57.05
CA ASP A 571 -1.46 -3.50 58.46
C ASP A 571 -0.60 -2.60 59.36
N TRP A 572 -0.54 -1.30 59.03
CA TRP A 572 0.29 -0.35 59.77
C TRP A 572 -0.18 -0.14 61.21
N ALA A 573 -1.48 -0.16 61.48
CA ALA A 573 -2.02 0.05 62.83
C ALA A 573 -1.70 -1.14 63.74
N GLY A 574 -1.82 -2.37 63.24
CA GLY A 574 -1.42 -3.57 63.97
C GLY A 574 0.07 -3.57 64.30
N GLN A 575 0.92 -3.21 63.34
CA GLN A 575 2.37 -3.08 63.55
C GLN A 575 2.74 -1.96 64.52
N ALA A 576 2.12 -0.79 64.39
CA ALA A 576 2.35 0.36 65.26
C ALA A 576 1.91 0.04 66.69
N LYS A 577 0.81 -0.68 66.89
CA LYS A 577 0.37 -1.14 68.21
C LYS A 577 1.42 -2.05 68.88
N LEU A 578 1.95 -3.02 68.13
CA LEU A 578 3.02 -3.90 68.63
C LEU A 578 4.32 -3.18 68.95
N LEU A 579 4.64 -2.08 68.25
CA LEU A 579 5.82 -1.26 68.50
C LEU A 579 5.60 -0.29 69.67
N ASN A 580 4.38 0.22 69.83
CA ASN A 580 3.99 1.09 70.93
C ASN A 580 3.93 0.33 72.26
N ASP A 581 3.45 -0.92 72.26
CA ASP A 581 3.40 -1.78 73.46
C ASP A 581 4.80 -2.26 73.91
N LYS A 582 5.83 -2.10 73.05
CA LYS A 582 7.23 -2.42 73.34
C LYS A 582 8.06 -1.21 73.82
N LYS A 583 7.47 -0.02 73.80
CA LYS A 583 8.05 1.23 74.28
C LYS A 583 7.76 1.36 75.77
#